data_AF-A0A8C7N023-F1
#
_entry.id   AF-A0A8C7N023-F1
#
_cell.length_a   1.000
_cell.length_b   1.000
_cell.length_c   1.000
_cell.angle_alpha   90.00
_cell.angle_beta   90.00
_cell.angle_gamma   90.00
#
_symmetry.space_group_name_H-M   'P 1'
#
loop_
_entity.id
_entity.type
_entity.pdbx_description
1 polymer ?
#
loop_
_entity_poly.entity_id
_entity_poly.type
_entity_poly.pdbx_seq_one_letter_code
_entity_poly.pdbx_strand_id
1 'polypeptide(L)'
;MMKLRLILSTLTWMFRDMSISNTTMDEFRQHLQSTGVSLGGVDLTVRVLTTGYWPTQSATPKCTIPPSPRHAFEVFRRFYLAKHSGRQLTLQHHMGSADLNATFHGLIKKEDGSEVGVGGAQVTGSNTRKHILQVSTFQMTILMLFNNREKSTFEEIQQETDIPERELVRALQSLACGKPTQRVLTKEPKSKEIENGHVFTVNDQFTSKLHRVKIQTVAAKQGESDPERKETRQKVDDDRKHEIEAAIVRIMKSRKKMQHNVLVAEVTQQLRARFLPSPVVIKKRIEGLIEREYLARTPEDRKVYTYVA
;
A
#
# COMPACT_ATOMS: atom_id res chain seq x y z
N MET A 1 19.36 12.66 -18.89
CA MET A 1 18.79 13.92 -18.35
C MET A 1 17.27 13.88 -18.15
N MET A 2 16.47 13.56 -19.16
CA MET A 2 15.01 13.75 -19.08
C MET A 2 14.27 12.73 -18.17
N LYS A 3 14.81 11.53 -17.90
CA LYS A 3 14.24 10.56 -16.93
C LYS A 3 14.50 10.96 -15.48
N LEU A 4 15.69 11.49 -15.18
CA LEU A 4 15.98 12.13 -13.89
C LEU A 4 15.10 13.37 -13.70
N ARG A 5 14.87 14.15 -14.76
CA ARG A 5 13.95 15.29 -14.75
C ARG A 5 12.50 14.86 -14.55
N LEU A 6 12.07 13.73 -15.12
CA LEU A 6 10.72 13.16 -14.90
C LEU A 6 10.57 12.66 -13.45
N ILE A 7 11.54 11.92 -12.92
CA ILE A 7 11.54 11.44 -11.53
C ILE A 7 11.58 12.61 -10.53
N LEU A 8 12.39 13.64 -10.79
CA LEU A 8 12.40 14.87 -10.00
C LEU A 8 11.07 15.61 -10.12
N SER A 9 10.45 15.65 -11.30
CA SER A 9 9.13 16.25 -11.48
C SER A 9 8.05 15.48 -10.72
N THR A 10 8.02 14.15 -10.79
CA THR A 10 7.04 13.33 -10.06
C THR A 10 7.25 13.43 -8.56
N LEU A 11 8.49 13.41 -8.06
CA LEU A 11 8.79 13.65 -6.65
C LEU A 11 8.34 15.03 -6.19
N THR A 12 8.55 16.06 -7.01
CA THR A 12 8.08 17.43 -6.73
C THR A 12 6.55 17.46 -6.62
N TRP A 13 5.84 16.76 -7.50
CA TRP A 13 4.39 16.60 -7.42
C TRP A 13 3.94 15.81 -6.17
N MET A 14 4.68 14.78 -5.76
CA MET A 14 4.40 14.06 -4.51
C MET A 14 4.54 14.98 -3.28
N PHE A 15 5.58 15.82 -3.22
CA PHE A 15 5.71 16.81 -2.14
C PHE A 15 4.58 17.84 -2.17
N ARG A 16 4.19 18.30 -3.37
CA ARG A 16 3.06 19.21 -3.53
C ARG A 16 1.75 18.60 -3.04
N ASP A 17 1.47 17.33 -3.38
CA ASP A 17 0.30 16.60 -2.87
C ASP A 17 0.29 16.54 -1.33
N MET A 18 1.47 16.34 -0.71
CA MET A 18 1.60 16.33 0.74
C MET A 18 1.27 17.68 1.37
N SER A 19 1.78 18.78 0.80
CA SER A 19 1.47 20.13 1.27
C SER A 19 -0.02 20.46 1.11
N ILE A 20 -0.61 20.15 -0.05
CA ILE A 20 -2.05 20.37 -0.30
C ILE A 20 -2.90 19.54 0.65
N SER A 21 -2.51 18.30 0.92
CA SER A 21 -3.21 17.43 1.87
C SER A 21 -3.23 18.01 3.28
N ASN A 22 -2.10 18.56 3.74
CA ASN A 22 -2.03 19.19 5.06
C ASN A 22 -2.97 20.40 5.15
N THR A 23 -2.94 21.28 4.15
CA THR A 23 -3.87 22.44 4.08
C THR A 23 -5.34 21.98 4.06
N THR A 24 -5.66 20.96 3.26
CA THR A 24 -7.01 20.39 3.19
C THR A 24 -7.46 19.83 4.55
N MET A 25 -6.54 19.22 5.30
CA MET A 25 -6.84 18.72 6.65
C MET A 25 -7.07 19.84 7.66
N ASP A 26 -6.35 20.94 7.56
CA ASP A 26 -6.58 22.10 8.43
C ASP A 26 -7.93 22.76 8.13
N GLU A 27 -8.30 22.89 6.86
CA GLU A 27 -9.63 23.33 6.45
C GLU A 27 -10.73 22.38 6.94
N PHE A 28 -10.50 21.07 6.87
CA PHE A 28 -11.45 20.07 7.38
C PHE A 28 -11.65 20.21 8.89
N ARG A 29 -10.58 20.42 9.67
CA ARG A 29 -10.69 20.64 11.12
C ARG A 29 -11.50 21.90 11.44
N GLN A 30 -11.30 22.99 10.70
CA GLN A 30 -12.10 24.21 10.84
C GLN A 30 -13.56 23.98 10.46
N HIS A 31 -13.82 23.18 9.42
CA HIS A 31 -15.17 22.80 9.02
C HIS A 31 -15.89 22.02 10.13
N LEU A 32 -15.22 21.06 10.79
CA LEU A 32 -15.80 20.33 11.92
C LEU A 32 -16.14 21.25 13.10
N GLN A 33 -15.26 22.20 13.42
CA GLN A 33 -15.50 23.17 14.49
C GLN A 33 -16.67 24.12 14.20
N SER A 34 -16.79 24.59 12.96
CA SER A 34 -17.84 25.53 12.55
C SER A 34 -19.22 24.87 12.39
N THR A 35 -19.27 23.63 11.90
CA THR A 35 -20.53 22.90 11.70
C THR A 35 -20.97 22.09 12.92
N GLY A 36 -20.07 21.84 13.87
CA GLY A 36 -20.33 20.98 15.02
C GLY A 36 -20.49 19.50 14.67
N VAL A 37 -20.11 19.08 13.45
CA VAL A 37 -20.17 17.67 13.04
C VAL A 37 -19.17 16.85 13.85
N SER A 38 -19.66 15.79 14.51
CA SER A 38 -18.84 14.89 15.31
C SER A 38 -18.35 13.69 14.50
N LEU A 39 -17.09 13.30 14.70
CA LEU A 39 -16.51 12.08 14.12
C LEU A 39 -16.68 10.84 15.03
N GLY A 40 -17.50 10.93 16.09
CA GLY A 40 -17.77 9.79 16.96
C GLY A 40 -16.55 9.34 17.78
N GLY A 41 -15.69 10.27 18.19
CA GLY A 41 -14.49 9.98 18.99
C GLY A 41 -13.27 9.50 18.19
N VAL A 42 -13.35 9.47 16.85
CA VAL A 42 -12.21 9.15 15.97
C VAL A 42 -11.43 10.43 15.64
N ASP A 43 -10.13 10.45 15.95
CA ASP A 43 -9.21 11.44 15.41
C ASP A 43 -8.72 11.00 14.03
N LEU A 44 -9.15 11.72 12.99
CA LEU A 44 -8.90 11.36 11.59
C LEU A 44 -7.88 12.30 10.95
N THR A 45 -6.84 11.72 10.36
CA THR A 45 -5.92 12.44 9.46
C THR A 45 -5.88 11.75 8.11
N VAL A 46 -6.20 12.48 7.04
CA VAL A 46 -6.23 11.97 5.66
C VAL A 46 -5.17 12.65 4.82
N ARG A 47 -4.50 11.88 3.95
CA ARG A 47 -3.62 12.40 2.91
C ARG A 47 -4.23 12.05 1.56
N VAL A 48 -4.51 13.06 0.75
CA VAL A 48 -5.09 12.91 -0.58
C VAL A 48 -3.97 12.95 -1.61
N LEU A 49 -3.78 11.84 -2.31
CA LEU A 49 -2.66 11.62 -3.23
C LEU A 49 -3.18 11.56 -4.66
N THR A 50 -2.54 12.25 -5.59
CA THR A 50 -2.94 12.28 -6.99
C THR A 50 -2.49 11.00 -7.71
N THR A 51 -3.43 10.27 -8.29
CA THR A 51 -3.15 9.07 -9.08
C THR A 51 -2.19 9.41 -10.23
N GLY A 52 -1.15 8.58 -10.40
CA GLY A 52 -0.13 8.77 -11.45
C GLY A 52 1.16 9.46 -10.99
N TYR A 53 1.15 10.16 -9.85
CA TYR A 53 2.37 10.70 -9.24
C TYR A 53 3.00 9.75 -8.21
N TRP A 54 2.17 8.91 -7.58
CA TRP A 54 2.60 7.99 -6.53
C TRP A 54 2.75 6.56 -7.07
N PRO A 55 3.74 5.79 -6.57
CA PRO A 55 3.88 4.37 -6.88
C PRO A 55 2.83 3.57 -6.10
N THR A 56 1.58 3.62 -6.55
CA THR A 56 0.49 2.82 -5.98
C THR A 56 0.27 1.56 -6.82
N GLN A 57 -0.14 0.48 -6.17
CA GLN A 57 -0.60 -0.74 -6.85
C GLN A 57 -1.81 -0.43 -7.75
N SER A 58 -1.95 -1.19 -8.83
CA SER A 58 -3.04 -1.04 -9.78
C SER A 58 -4.41 -1.38 -9.16
N ALA A 59 -4.43 -2.26 -8.16
CA ALA A 59 -5.63 -2.67 -7.44
C ALA A 59 -5.48 -2.44 -5.94
N THR A 60 -6.47 -1.79 -5.34
CA THR A 60 -6.54 -1.62 -3.89
C THR A 60 -7.04 -2.92 -3.25
N PRO A 61 -6.31 -3.49 -2.26
CA PRO A 61 -6.82 -4.62 -1.49
C PRO A 61 -8.18 -4.27 -0.86
N LYS A 62 -9.12 -5.20 -0.97
CA LYS A 62 -10.41 -5.08 -0.31
C LYS A 62 -10.23 -5.10 1.21
N CYS A 63 -11.12 -4.39 1.91
CA CYS A 63 -11.16 -4.33 3.37
C CYS A 63 -12.46 -3.66 3.83
N THR A 64 -13.22 -4.35 4.66
CA THR A 64 -14.39 -3.84 5.34
C THR A 64 -13.97 -3.08 6.60
N ILE A 65 -13.72 -1.78 6.47
CA ILE A 65 -13.32 -0.91 7.60
C ILE A 65 -14.43 -0.87 8.67
N PRO A 66 -14.13 -0.95 9.98
CA PRO A 66 -15.15 -0.89 11.03
C PRO A 66 -16.04 0.37 10.99
N PRO A 67 -17.28 0.34 11.53
CA PRO A 67 -18.24 1.44 11.39
C PRO A 67 -17.73 2.82 11.83
N SER A 68 -17.04 2.92 12.96
CA SER A 68 -16.58 4.21 13.50
C SER A 68 -15.57 4.93 12.58
N PRO A 69 -14.43 4.32 12.19
CA PRO A 69 -13.52 4.94 11.22
C PRO A 69 -14.13 5.11 9.82
N ARG A 70 -15.05 4.22 9.40
CA ARG A 70 -15.78 4.36 8.13
C ARG A 70 -16.65 5.62 8.12
N HIS A 71 -17.39 5.87 9.20
CA HIS A 71 -18.19 7.08 9.34
C HIS A 71 -17.33 8.34 9.26
N ALA A 72 -16.22 8.39 10.02
CA ALA A 72 -15.31 9.52 9.99
C ALA A 72 -14.75 9.79 8.57
N PHE A 73 -14.39 8.73 7.84
CA PHE A 73 -13.95 8.85 6.46
C PHE A 73 -15.06 9.36 5.52
N GLU A 74 -16.30 8.91 5.68
CA GLU A 74 -17.42 9.40 4.86
C GLU A 74 -17.74 10.88 5.10
N VAL A 75 -17.60 11.37 6.33
CA VAL A 75 -17.69 12.81 6.65
C VAL A 75 -16.61 13.59 5.89
N PHE A 76 -15.36 13.14 5.95
CA PHE A 76 -14.26 13.75 5.18
C PHE A 76 -14.51 13.69 3.67
N ARG A 77 -14.97 12.54 3.16
CA ARG A 77 -15.25 12.33 1.73
C ARG A 77 -16.28 13.34 1.21
N ARG A 78 -17.37 13.55 1.94
CA ARG A 78 -18.41 14.53 1.58
C ARG A 78 -17.85 15.95 1.55
N PHE A 79 -17.11 16.34 2.59
CA PHE A 79 -16.41 17.62 2.64
C PHE A 79 -15.51 17.84 1.42
N TYR A 80 -14.66 16.86 1.11
CA TYR A 80 -13.71 16.97 0.00
C TYR A 80 -14.41 17.05 -1.37
N LEU A 81 -15.41 16.19 -1.61
CA LEU A 81 -16.12 16.15 -2.89
C LEU A 81 -17.03 17.36 -3.12
N ALA A 82 -17.54 18.00 -2.06
CA ALA A 82 -18.26 19.26 -2.17
C ALA A 82 -17.37 20.41 -2.71
N LYS A 83 -16.09 20.42 -2.34
CA LYS A 83 -15.11 21.42 -2.80
C LYS A 83 -14.45 21.04 -4.14
N HIS A 84 -14.36 19.75 -4.45
CA HIS A 84 -13.70 19.23 -5.65
C HIS A 84 -14.63 18.40 -6.53
N SER A 85 -15.57 19.08 -7.19
CA SER A 85 -16.51 18.46 -8.13
C SER A 85 -15.80 17.71 -9.25
N GLY A 86 -16.30 16.53 -9.61
CA GLY A 86 -15.76 15.70 -10.70
C GLY A 86 -14.57 14.81 -10.31
N ARG A 87 -14.14 14.82 -9.03
CA ARG A 87 -13.13 13.87 -8.52
C ARG A 87 -13.78 12.62 -7.95
N GLN A 88 -13.02 11.53 -7.95
CA GLN A 88 -13.34 10.31 -7.21
C GLN A 88 -12.23 10.03 -6.19
N LEU A 89 -12.61 9.58 -4.99
CA LEU A 89 -11.69 9.18 -3.93
C LEU A 89 -11.72 7.66 -3.78
N THR A 90 -10.52 7.07 -3.79
CA THR A 90 -10.31 5.64 -3.52
C THR A 90 -9.40 5.52 -2.30
N LEU A 91 -9.85 4.82 -1.27
CA LEU A 91 -9.12 4.68 -0.02
C LEU A 91 -8.10 3.53 -0.10
N GLN A 92 -6.82 3.82 0.16
CA GLN A 92 -5.74 2.83 0.12
C GLN A 92 -5.50 2.18 1.49
N HIS A 93 -6.24 1.10 1.80
CA HIS A 93 -6.20 0.43 3.12
C HIS A 93 -4.79 0.03 3.58
N HIS A 94 -3.98 -0.50 2.67
CA HIS A 94 -2.63 -1.00 2.94
C HIS A 94 -1.62 0.10 3.30
N MET A 95 -1.92 1.37 2.99
CA MET A 95 -1.05 2.52 3.29
C MET A 95 -1.43 3.21 4.61
N GLY A 96 -2.54 2.80 5.23
CA GLY A 96 -3.05 3.41 6.46
C GLY A 96 -2.51 2.77 7.75
N SER A 97 -2.60 3.53 8.82
CA SER A 97 -2.28 3.13 10.19
C SER A 97 -3.29 3.72 11.17
N ALA A 98 -3.44 3.09 12.32
CA ALA A 98 -4.29 3.56 13.40
C ALA A 98 -3.59 3.39 14.76
N ASP A 99 -3.94 4.28 15.69
CA ASP A 99 -3.60 4.13 17.11
C ASP A 99 -4.88 3.67 17.84
N LEU A 100 -4.82 2.52 18.50
CA LEU A 100 -5.95 1.94 19.23
C LEU A 100 -5.69 1.96 20.74
N ASN A 101 -6.67 2.44 21.52
CA ASN A 101 -6.66 2.27 22.96
C ASN A 101 -7.12 0.85 23.31
N ALA A 102 -6.19 0.03 23.78
CA ALA A 102 -6.45 -1.35 24.18
C ALA A 102 -6.49 -1.47 25.71
N THR A 103 -7.48 -2.22 26.21
CA THR A 103 -7.60 -2.58 27.62
C THR A 103 -7.52 -4.09 27.75
N PHE A 104 -6.61 -4.59 28.58
CA PHE A 104 -6.42 -6.01 28.85
C PHE A 104 -6.78 -6.32 30.30
N HIS A 105 -7.41 -7.47 30.50
CA HIS A 105 -8.04 -7.86 31.77
C HIS A 105 -7.31 -9.02 32.50
N GLY A 106 -6.15 -9.42 32.01
CA GLY A 106 -5.37 -10.51 32.63
C GLY A 106 -4.71 -10.15 33.96
N LEU A 107 -4.25 -11.19 34.66
CA LEU A 107 -3.62 -11.11 35.99
C LEU A 107 -2.40 -10.17 36.01
N ILE A 108 -2.29 -9.33 37.03
CA ILE A 108 -1.09 -8.50 37.27
C ILE A 108 -0.15 -9.28 38.19
N LYS A 109 1.05 -9.58 37.70
CA LYS A 109 2.16 -10.07 38.54
C LYS A 109 2.87 -8.88 39.16
N LYS A 110 2.83 -8.75 40.48
CA LYS A 110 3.61 -7.75 41.21
C LYS A 110 5.08 -8.17 41.32
N GLU A 111 5.97 -7.22 41.56
CA GLU A 111 7.42 -7.46 41.70
C GLU A 111 7.77 -8.36 42.89
N ASP A 112 6.88 -8.49 43.87
CA ASP A 112 7.01 -9.41 45.01
C ASP A 112 6.59 -10.86 44.70
N GLY A 113 6.19 -11.14 43.45
CA GLY A 113 5.71 -12.47 43.03
C GLY A 113 4.25 -12.76 43.39
N SER A 114 3.53 -11.84 44.03
CA SER A 114 2.10 -12.00 44.31
C SER A 114 1.26 -11.76 43.05
N GLU A 115 0.32 -12.66 42.80
CA GLU A 115 -0.64 -12.57 41.71
C GLU A 115 -1.94 -11.94 42.23
N VAL A 116 -2.30 -10.76 41.72
CA VAL A 116 -3.61 -10.15 42.03
C VAL A 116 -4.55 -10.43 40.88
N GLY A 117 -5.48 -11.36 41.10
CA GLY A 117 -6.41 -11.82 40.08
C GLY A 117 -7.77 -11.15 40.10
N VAL A 118 -8.37 -11.06 38.91
CA VAL A 118 -9.79 -10.74 38.72
C VAL A 118 -10.53 -12.08 38.67
N GLY A 119 -10.79 -12.66 39.84
CA GLY A 119 -11.62 -13.85 39.95
C GLY A 119 -13.09 -13.48 39.83
N GLY A 120 -13.69 -13.66 38.65
CA GLY A 120 -15.11 -13.96 38.40
C GLY A 120 -16.23 -13.05 38.95
N ALA A 121 -15.98 -12.05 39.78
CA ALA A 121 -17.01 -11.26 40.42
C ALA A 121 -16.62 -9.77 40.47
N GLN A 122 -17.45 -8.93 39.83
CA GLN A 122 -17.44 -7.47 39.80
C GLN A 122 -16.08 -6.80 39.55
N VAL A 123 -15.90 -6.29 38.33
CA VAL A 123 -14.79 -5.42 37.91
C VAL A 123 -14.86 -4.09 38.67
N THR A 124 -14.39 -4.08 39.92
CA THR A 124 -14.12 -2.86 40.67
C THR A 124 -12.77 -2.29 40.21
N GLY A 125 -12.75 -1.63 39.06
CA GLY A 125 -11.82 -0.57 38.60
C GLY A 125 -10.28 -0.66 38.74
N SER A 126 -9.69 -1.64 39.42
CA SER A 126 -8.36 -1.47 40.02
C SER A 126 -7.21 -2.13 39.27
N ASN A 127 -7.42 -3.08 38.35
CA ASN A 127 -6.32 -3.88 37.75
C ASN A 127 -6.43 -4.10 36.23
N THR A 128 -6.91 -3.12 35.45
CA THR A 128 -6.86 -3.20 33.97
C THR A 128 -5.54 -2.64 33.43
N ARG A 129 -4.91 -3.34 32.49
CA ARG A 129 -3.72 -2.83 31.78
C ARG A 129 -4.15 -2.09 30.52
N LYS A 130 -3.69 -0.85 30.35
CA LYS A 130 -4.02 -0.01 29.20
C LYS A 130 -2.79 0.25 28.34
N HIS A 131 -2.94 0.12 27.03
CA HIS A 131 -1.88 0.40 26.05
C HIS A 131 -2.44 1.13 24.84
N ILE A 132 -1.61 1.93 24.17
CA ILE A 132 -1.90 2.47 22.84
C ILE A 132 -1.19 1.58 21.81
N LEU A 133 -1.94 0.85 21.01
CA LEU A 133 -1.42 -0.02 19.95
C LEU A 133 -1.33 0.76 18.64
N GLN A 134 -0.13 0.92 18.09
CA GLN A 134 0.07 1.47 16.76
C GLN A 134 0.09 0.32 15.75
N VAL A 135 -0.92 0.31 14.89
CA VAL A 135 -1.24 -0.82 14.01
C VAL A 135 -1.50 -0.36 12.57
N SER A 136 -1.41 -1.26 11.61
CA SER A 136 -1.90 -1.04 10.24
C SER A 136 -3.43 -1.05 10.20
N THR A 137 -4.02 -0.54 9.11
CA THR A 137 -5.49 -0.59 8.90
C THR A 137 -6.04 -2.02 8.98
N PHE A 138 -5.32 -3.01 8.42
CA PHE A 138 -5.74 -4.41 8.47
C PHE A 138 -5.73 -4.96 9.89
N GLN A 139 -4.65 -4.73 10.62
CA GLN A 139 -4.55 -5.12 12.03
C GLN A 139 -5.65 -4.46 12.87
N MET A 140 -5.92 -3.17 12.66
CA MET A 140 -7.01 -2.45 13.31
C MET A 140 -8.36 -3.12 13.03
N THR A 141 -8.64 -3.43 11.76
CA THR A 141 -9.90 -4.04 11.33
C THR A 141 -10.11 -5.40 12.00
N ILE A 142 -9.05 -6.22 12.09
CA ILE A 142 -9.08 -7.51 12.78
C ILE A 142 -9.31 -7.34 14.29
N LEU A 143 -8.55 -6.46 14.95
CA LEU A 143 -8.64 -6.26 16.40
C LEU A 143 -10.03 -5.77 16.83
N MET A 144 -10.69 -4.94 16.01
CA MET A 144 -12.02 -4.42 16.31
C MET A 144 -13.12 -5.50 16.34
N LEU A 145 -12.91 -6.67 15.71
CA LEU A 145 -13.86 -7.79 15.79
C LEU A 145 -13.97 -8.35 17.21
N PHE A 146 -12.86 -8.35 17.96
CA PHE A 146 -12.77 -8.94 19.30
C PHE A 146 -13.43 -8.09 20.39
N ASN A 147 -13.93 -6.90 20.06
CA ASN A 147 -14.77 -6.14 20.99
C ASN A 147 -16.14 -6.80 21.23
N ASN A 148 -16.61 -7.60 20.27
CA ASN A 148 -17.93 -8.26 20.33
C ASN A 148 -17.81 -9.79 20.37
N ARG A 149 -16.60 -10.34 20.33
CA ARG A 149 -16.33 -11.78 20.24
C ARG A 149 -15.11 -12.15 21.03
N GLU A 150 -15.20 -13.24 21.79
CA GLU A 150 -14.05 -13.76 22.54
C GLU A 150 -13.05 -14.50 21.63
N LYS A 151 -13.56 -15.18 20.59
CA LYS A 151 -12.79 -15.98 19.64
C LYS A 151 -13.30 -15.85 18.22
N SER A 152 -12.43 -16.05 17.23
CA SER A 152 -12.82 -16.15 15.81
C SER A 152 -11.80 -17.00 15.05
N THR A 153 -12.27 -17.76 14.07
CA THR A 153 -11.44 -18.54 13.15
C THR A 153 -10.83 -17.65 12.07
N PHE A 154 -9.80 -18.14 11.38
CA PHE A 154 -9.23 -17.45 10.22
C PHE A 154 -10.29 -17.18 9.14
N GLU A 155 -11.13 -18.16 8.82
CA GLU A 155 -12.18 -18.04 7.79
C GLU A 155 -13.23 -16.98 8.16
N GLU A 156 -13.69 -16.95 9.41
CA GLU A 156 -14.64 -15.94 9.89
C GLU A 156 -14.06 -14.53 9.78
N ILE A 157 -12.80 -14.36 10.22
CA ILE A 157 -12.10 -13.07 10.11
C ILE A 157 -11.97 -12.66 8.64
N GLN A 158 -11.63 -13.60 7.75
CA GLN A 158 -11.50 -13.32 6.32
C GLN A 158 -12.83 -12.87 5.71
N GLN A 159 -13.92 -13.58 5.99
CA GLN A 159 -15.24 -13.28 5.45
C GLN A 159 -15.77 -11.92 5.92
N GLU A 160 -15.56 -11.56 7.18
CA GLU A 160 -16.06 -10.31 7.73
C GLU A 160 -15.23 -9.09 7.34
N THR A 161 -13.91 -9.27 7.30
CA THR A 161 -13.00 -8.17 6.98
C THR A 161 -12.78 -7.99 5.48
N ASP A 162 -13.10 -8.99 4.65
CA ASP A 162 -12.83 -9.02 3.20
C ASP A 162 -11.36 -8.72 2.85
N ILE A 163 -10.44 -8.99 3.79
CA ILE A 163 -9.00 -8.79 3.60
C ILE A 163 -8.47 -9.96 2.76
N PRO A 164 -7.69 -9.70 1.69
CA PRO A 164 -7.06 -10.77 0.91
C PRO A 164 -6.19 -11.68 1.78
N GLU A 165 -6.26 -12.98 1.53
CA GLU A 165 -5.64 -14.03 2.35
C GLU A 165 -4.17 -13.73 2.69
N ARG A 166 -3.37 -13.33 1.69
CA ARG A 166 -1.96 -12.98 1.86
C ARG A 166 -1.74 -11.87 2.88
N GLU A 167 -2.56 -10.82 2.83
CA GLU A 167 -2.46 -9.67 3.74
C GLU A 167 -3.03 -10.02 5.13
N LEU A 168 -4.08 -10.84 5.17
CA LEU A 168 -4.67 -11.33 6.42
C LEU A 168 -3.68 -12.21 7.20
N VAL A 169 -3.01 -13.15 6.54
CA VAL A 169 -1.96 -14.00 7.13
C VAL A 169 -0.85 -13.12 7.72
N ARG A 170 -0.37 -12.12 6.98
CA ARG A 170 0.69 -11.20 7.48
C ARG A 170 0.25 -10.42 8.71
N ALA A 171 -0.97 -9.89 8.68
CA ALA A 171 -1.54 -9.14 9.80
C ALA A 171 -1.68 -10.05 11.04
N LEU A 172 -2.30 -11.22 10.90
CA LEU A 172 -2.48 -12.17 12.00
C LEU A 172 -1.13 -12.72 12.52
N GLN A 173 -0.15 -12.93 11.64
CA GLN A 173 1.17 -13.38 12.05
C GLN A 173 1.87 -12.34 12.93
N SER A 174 1.74 -11.05 12.62
CA SER A 174 2.25 -9.99 13.50
C SER A 174 1.51 -9.89 14.84
N LEU A 175 0.19 -10.14 14.85
CA LEU A 175 -0.65 -10.04 16.05
C LEU A 175 -0.54 -11.25 16.99
N ALA A 176 -0.31 -12.46 16.46
CA ALA A 176 -0.36 -13.70 17.23
C ALA A 176 0.98 -14.48 17.29
N CYS A 177 1.78 -14.43 16.23
CA CYS A 177 3.00 -15.23 16.10
C CYS A 177 4.30 -14.40 16.19
N GLY A 178 4.19 -13.08 16.33
CA GLY A 178 5.30 -12.12 16.35
C GLY A 178 6.19 -12.20 17.59
N LYS A 179 6.85 -11.09 17.96
CA LYS A 179 7.61 -11.00 19.21
C LYS A 179 6.66 -11.10 20.42
N PRO A 180 7.00 -11.76 21.52
CA PRO A 180 6.14 -11.83 22.71
C PRO A 180 5.60 -10.47 23.18
N THR A 181 6.41 -9.41 23.06
CA THR A 181 6.05 -8.02 23.39
C THR A 181 5.10 -7.34 22.39
N GLN A 182 4.67 -8.04 21.34
CA GLN A 182 3.73 -7.57 20.30
C GLN A 182 2.54 -8.53 20.10
N ARG A 183 2.52 -9.69 20.80
CA ARG A 183 1.46 -10.70 20.67
C ARG A 183 0.22 -10.30 21.45
N VAL A 184 -0.63 -9.51 20.82
CA VAL A 184 -1.93 -9.09 21.38
C VAL A 184 -3.02 -10.13 21.18
N LEU A 185 -2.82 -11.10 20.28
CA LEU A 185 -3.68 -12.26 20.09
C LEU A 185 -2.93 -13.56 20.45
N THR A 186 -3.69 -14.58 20.86
CA THR A 186 -3.26 -15.98 20.92
C THR A 186 -3.86 -16.77 19.77
N LYS A 187 -3.19 -17.86 19.38
CA LYS A 187 -3.59 -18.74 18.28
C LYS A 187 -3.61 -20.20 18.72
N GLU A 188 -4.64 -20.93 18.30
CA GLU A 188 -4.78 -22.36 18.49
C GLU A 188 -5.00 -23.07 17.14
N PRO A 189 -4.23 -24.13 16.82
CA PRO A 189 -3.05 -24.65 17.52
C PRO A 189 -1.86 -23.68 17.53
N LYS A 190 -0.96 -23.85 18.50
CA LYS A 190 0.27 -23.04 18.61
C LYS A 190 1.28 -23.47 17.54
N SER A 191 1.36 -22.70 16.47
CA SER A 191 2.34 -22.89 15.38
C SER A 191 2.72 -21.55 14.76
N LYS A 192 3.76 -21.54 13.91
CA LYS A 192 4.16 -20.34 13.14
C LYS A 192 3.28 -20.11 11.91
N GLU A 193 2.57 -21.14 11.47
CA GLU A 193 1.75 -21.17 10.27
C GLU A 193 0.32 -20.74 10.60
N ILE A 194 -0.34 -20.15 9.62
CA ILE A 194 -1.72 -19.70 9.71
C ILE A 194 -2.51 -20.43 8.64
N GLU A 195 -3.54 -21.13 9.06
CA GLU A 195 -4.42 -21.95 8.24
C GLU A 195 -5.86 -21.60 8.57
N ASN A 196 -6.76 -21.96 7.67
CA ASN A 196 -8.18 -21.67 7.74
C ASN A 196 -8.87 -22.08 9.06
N GLY A 197 -8.50 -23.23 9.63
CA GLY A 197 -9.08 -23.73 10.88
C GLY A 197 -8.50 -23.11 12.15
N HIS A 198 -7.50 -22.24 12.05
CA HIS A 198 -6.86 -21.67 13.24
C HIS A 198 -7.77 -20.67 13.95
N VAL A 199 -7.88 -20.82 15.26
CA VAL A 199 -8.70 -19.96 16.13
C VAL A 199 -7.81 -18.91 16.78
N PHE A 200 -8.30 -17.68 16.80
CA PHE A 200 -7.64 -16.53 17.42
C PHE A 200 -8.47 -16.01 18.59
N THR A 201 -7.80 -15.59 19.65
CA THR A 201 -8.39 -15.03 20.88
C THR A 201 -7.54 -13.87 21.38
N VAL A 202 -8.12 -12.97 22.17
CA VAL A 202 -7.37 -11.87 22.79
C VAL A 202 -6.38 -12.44 23.82
N ASN A 203 -5.12 -11.99 23.75
CA ASN A 203 -4.12 -12.34 24.75
C ASN A 203 -4.23 -11.41 25.97
N ASP A 204 -5.11 -11.71 26.92
CA ASP A 204 -5.25 -10.92 28.13
C ASP A 204 -3.99 -10.88 29.00
N GLN A 205 -3.07 -11.83 28.81
CA GLN A 205 -1.76 -11.88 29.45
C GLN A 205 -0.69 -11.03 28.75
N PHE A 206 -1.07 -10.26 27.73
CA PHE A 206 -0.18 -9.34 27.04
C PHE A 206 0.42 -8.33 28.03
N THR A 207 1.74 -8.15 27.95
CA THR A 207 2.47 -7.14 28.72
C THR A 207 3.52 -6.46 27.85
N SER A 208 3.73 -5.17 28.11
CA SER A 208 4.78 -4.38 27.48
C SER A 208 5.33 -3.36 28.47
N LYS A 209 6.64 -3.13 28.43
CA LYS A 209 7.28 -2.03 29.17
C LYS A 209 6.87 -0.65 28.65
N LEU A 210 6.37 -0.59 27.41
CA LEU A 210 5.98 0.65 26.75
C LEU A 210 4.46 0.82 26.81
N HIS A 211 3.99 1.98 27.24
CA HIS A 211 2.57 2.34 27.17
C HIS A 211 2.07 2.37 25.72
N ARG A 212 2.88 2.92 24.81
CA ARG A 212 2.61 2.94 23.37
C ARG A 212 3.42 1.84 22.68
N VAL A 213 2.74 0.87 22.07
CA VAL A 213 3.34 -0.32 21.47
C VAL A 213 3.13 -0.30 19.97
N LYS A 214 4.23 -0.30 19.20
CA LYS A 214 4.16 -0.43 17.75
C LYS A 214 4.17 -1.90 17.34
N ILE A 215 3.07 -2.37 16.77
CA ILE A 215 2.97 -3.71 16.20
C ILE A 215 3.44 -3.65 14.75
N GLN A 216 4.66 -4.11 14.52
CA GLN A 216 5.22 -4.12 13.17
C GLN A 216 4.62 -5.27 12.37
N THR A 217 4.09 -4.97 11.20
CA THR A 217 3.69 -5.98 10.22
C THR A 217 4.90 -6.85 9.86
N VAL A 218 4.69 -8.16 9.81
CA VAL A 218 5.76 -9.09 9.41
C VAL A 218 6.08 -8.82 7.94
N ALA A 219 7.32 -8.40 7.67
CA ALA A 219 7.79 -8.24 6.30
C ALA A 219 7.77 -9.59 5.59
N ALA A 220 7.50 -9.58 4.27
CA ALA A 220 7.66 -10.75 3.44
C ALA A 220 9.06 -11.35 3.67
N LYS A 221 9.16 -12.68 3.88
CA LYS A 221 10.47 -13.34 3.91
C LYS A 221 11.20 -13.01 2.61
N GLN A 222 12.44 -12.52 2.73
CA GLN A 222 13.33 -12.25 1.61
C GLN A 222 13.52 -13.53 0.78
N GLY A 223 12.68 -13.75 -0.23
CA GLY A 223 12.68 -15.00 -1.00
C GLY A 223 11.40 -15.23 -1.79
N GLU A 224 10.25 -14.80 -1.27
CA GLU A 224 9.05 -14.65 -2.10
C GLU A 224 9.21 -13.39 -2.93
N SER A 225 9.27 -13.54 -4.26
CA SER A 225 9.25 -12.41 -5.17
C SER A 225 8.01 -11.58 -4.87
N ASP A 226 8.20 -10.40 -4.30
CA ASP A 226 7.07 -9.53 -3.99
C ASP A 226 6.34 -9.22 -5.32
N PRO A 227 5.07 -9.62 -5.53
CA PRO A 227 4.30 -9.29 -6.72
C PRO A 227 4.34 -7.79 -6.99
N GLU A 228 4.38 -6.95 -5.96
CA GLU A 228 4.58 -5.49 -6.08
C GLU A 228 5.91 -5.14 -6.76
N ARG A 229 7.00 -5.82 -6.38
CA ARG A 229 8.34 -5.61 -6.96
C ARG A 229 8.40 -6.13 -8.40
N LYS A 230 7.71 -7.23 -8.70
CA LYS A 230 7.60 -7.79 -10.06
C LYS A 230 6.78 -6.86 -10.96
N GLU A 231 5.63 -6.38 -10.49
CA GLU A 231 4.77 -5.42 -11.18
C GLU A 231 5.52 -4.11 -11.45
N THR A 232 6.24 -3.59 -10.44
CA THR A 232 7.06 -2.38 -10.58
C THR A 232 8.13 -2.55 -11.66
N ARG A 233 8.85 -3.69 -11.65
CA ARG A 233 9.85 -3.99 -12.68
C ARG A 233 9.23 -4.09 -14.06
N GLN A 234 8.10 -4.78 -14.17
CA GLN A 234 7.39 -4.95 -15.44
C GLN A 234 6.93 -3.61 -16.02
N LYS A 235 6.35 -2.73 -15.18
CA LYS A 235 5.97 -1.37 -15.58
C LYS A 235 7.17 -0.55 -16.07
N VAL A 236 8.31 -0.61 -15.36
CA VAL A 236 9.55 0.05 -15.78
C VAL A 236 10.02 -0.46 -17.15
N ASP A 237 9.92 -1.77 -17.38
CA ASP A 237 10.30 -2.36 -18.67
C ASP A 237 9.32 -2.00 -19.79
N ASP A 238 8.02 -1.89 -19.50
CA ASP A 238 7.02 -1.42 -20.46
C ASP A 238 7.24 0.06 -20.82
N ASP A 239 7.50 0.92 -19.84
CA ASP A 239 7.86 2.33 -20.09
C ASP A 239 9.12 2.44 -20.97
N ARG A 240 10.12 1.59 -20.74
CA ARG A 240 11.34 1.54 -21.58
C ARG A 240 11.01 1.13 -23.02
N LYS A 241 10.07 0.19 -23.25
CA LYS A 241 9.64 -0.19 -24.60
C LYS A 241 9.05 1.01 -25.34
N HIS A 242 8.16 1.77 -24.70
CA HIS A 242 7.56 2.96 -25.29
C HIS A 242 8.61 4.07 -25.54
N GLU A 243 9.56 4.28 -24.62
CA GLU A 243 10.65 5.24 -24.83
C GLU A 243 11.54 4.88 -26.04
N ILE A 244 11.80 3.58 -26.26
CA ILE A 244 12.55 3.09 -27.43
C ILE A 244 11.75 3.31 -28.72
N GLU A 245 10.48 2.95 -28.75
CA GLU A 245 9.63 3.16 -29.93
C GLU A 245 9.54 4.63 -30.30
N ALA A 246 9.32 5.51 -29.32
CA ALA A 246 9.30 6.95 -29.54
C ALA A 246 10.64 7.50 -30.05
N ALA A 247 11.77 6.94 -29.59
CA ALA A 247 13.10 7.31 -30.10
C ALA A 247 13.28 6.89 -31.57
N ILE A 248 12.93 5.65 -31.90
CA ILE A 248 12.98 5.12 -33.27
C ILE A 248 12.15 6.00 -34.20
N VAL A 249 10.88 6.28 -33.85
CA VAL A 249 9.98 7.10 -34.66
C VAL A 249 10.52 8.52 -34.85
N ARG A 250 11.04 9.17 -33.80
CA ARG A 250 11.64 10.51 -33.92
C ARG A 250 12.82 10.53 -34.89
N ILE A 251 13.72 9.54 -34.80
CA ILE A 251 14.89 9.43 -35.69
C ILE A 251 14.44 9.18 -37.13
N MET A 252 13.60 8.17 -37.34
CA MET A 252 13.14 7.77 -38.67
C MET A 252 12.27 8.84 -39.35
N LYS A 253 11.44 9.56 -38.60
CA LYS A 253 10.66 10.69 -39.12
C LYS A 253 11.55 11.81 -39.68
N SER A 254 12.68 12.08 -39.04
CA SER A 254 13.64 13.09 -39.47
C SER A 254 14.54 12.62 -40.61
N ARG A 255 14.99 11.36 -40.59
CA ARG A 255 16.00 10.83 -41.52
C ARG A 255 15.39 10.17 -42.76
N LYS A 256 14.10 9.78 -42.69
CA LYS A 256 13.29 9.12 -43.72
C LYS A 256 13.76 7.73 -44.16
N LYS A 257 15.06 7.50 -44.28
CA LYS A 257 15.69 6.22 -44.64
C LYS A 257 16.95 6.00 -43.81
N MET A 258 17.14 4.79 -43.28
CA MET A 258 18.30 4.48 -42.42
C MET A 258 18.66 2.99 -42.40
N GLN A 259 19.95 2.69 -42.33
CA GLN A 259 20.46 1.32 -42.15
C GLN A 259 20.28 0.85 -40.71
N HIS A 260 20.00 -0.44 -40.51
CA HIS A 260 19.75 -1.07 -39.22
C HIS A 260 20.81 -0.76 -38.15
N ASN A 261 22.09 -0.98 -38.46
CA ASN A 261 23.17 -0.77 -37.48
C ASN A 261 23.30 0.70 -37.06
N VAL A 262 23.09 1.62 -38.01
CA VAL A 262 23.12 3.07 -37.75
C VAL A 262 21.94 3.48 -36.88
N LEU A 263 20.73 2.98 -37.18
CA LEU A 263 19.53 3.23 -36.38
C LEU A 263 19.68 2.71 -34.96
N VAL A 264 20.19 1.48 -34.78
CA VAL A 264 20.44 0.89 -33.46
C VAL A 264 21.44 1.73 -32.67
N ALA A 265 22.53 2.20 -33.30
CA ALA A 265 23.52 3.06 -32.66
C ALA A 265 22.94 4.43 -32.25
N GLU A 266 22.18 5.10 -33.14
CA GLU A 266 21.60 6.42 -32.88
C GLU A 266 20.52 6.35 -31.78
N VAL A 267 19.69 5.31 -31.78
CA VAL A 267 18.71 5.04 -30.70
C VAL A 267 19.42 4.80 -29.36
N THR A 268 20.48 3.98 -29.35
CA THR A 268 21.26 3.70 -28.14
C THR A 268 21.89 4.98 -27.59
N GLN A 269 22.47 5.80 -28.46
CA GLN A 269 23.09 7.06 -28.08
C GLN A 269 22.05 8.07 -27.53
N GLN A 270 20.89 8.19 -28.16
CA GLN A 270 19.83 9.10 -27.70
C GLN A 270 19.28 8.70 -26.31
N LEU A 271 19.21 7.39 -26.03
CA LEU A 271 18.66 6.88 -24.77
C LEU A 271 19.70 6.70 -23.66
N ARG A 272 21.00 6.70 -23.98
CA ARG A 272 22.14 6.47 -23.05
C ARG A 272 22.06 7.29 -21.76
N ALA A 273 21.59 8.53 -21.84
CA ALA A 273 21.43 9.42 -20.69
C ALA A 273 20.25 9.06 -19.75
N ARG A 274 19.51 7.99 -20.05
CA ARG A 274 18.39 7.47 -19.27
C ARG A 274 18.58 5.99 -18.92
N PHE A 275 18.94 5.16 -19.90
CA PHE A 275 19.24 3.74 -19.76
C PHE A 275 19.96 3.24 -21.01
N LEU A 276 20.58 2.07 -20.94
CA LEU A 276 21.27 1.45 -22.07
C LEU A 276 20.40 0.33 -22.66
N PRO A 277 19.63 0.57 -23.74
CA PRO A 277 18.85 -0.47 -24.39
C PRO A 277 19.76 -1.52 -25.06
N SER A 278 19.41 -2.81 -24.96
CA SER A 278 20.13 -3.83 -25.70
C SER A 278 19.72 -3.84 -27.18
N PRO A 279 20.65 -4.17 -28.12
CA PRO A 279 20.33 -4.26 -29.55
C PRO A 279 19.17 -5.20 -29.85
N VAL A 280 19.03 -6.29 -29.09
CA VAL A 280 17.95 -7.28 -29.23
C VAL A 280 16.58 -6.64 -28.95
N VAL A 281 16.48 -5.81 -27.91
CA VAL A 281 15.22 -5.12 -27.57
C VAL A 281 14.88 -4.08 -28.65
N ILE A 282 15.87 -3.31 -29.12
CA ILE A 282 15.66 -2.32 -30.20
C ILE A 282 15.15 -3.01 -31.46
N LYS A 283 15.78 -4.13 -31.87
CA LYS A 283 15.33 -4.93 -33.01
C LYS A 283 13.87 -5.36 -32.85
N LYS A 284 13.49 -5.93 -31.70
CA LYS A 284 12.10 -6.34 -31.42
C LYS A 284 11.11 -5.17 -31.51
N ARG A 285 11.53 -3.94 -31.16
CA ARG A 285 10.69 -2.74 -31.27
C ARG A 285 10.56 -2.26 -32.72
N ILE A 286 11.61 -2.37 -33.53
CA ILE A 286 11.56 -2.07 -34.97
C ILE A 286 10.57 -3.00 -35.67
N GLU A 287 10.62 -4.31 -35.40
CA GLU A 287 9.66 -5.27 -35.99
C GLU A 287 8.21 -4.89 -35.65
N GLY A 288 7.91 -4.59 -34.39
CA GLY A 288 6.56 -4.16 -33.99
C GLY A 288 6.14 -2.79 -34.56
N LEU A 289 7.08 -1.94 -35.01
CA LEU A 289 6.76 -0.70 -35.73
C LEU A 289 6.53 -0.96 -37.22
N ILE A 290 7.12 -2.02 -37.79
CA ILE A 290 6.84 -2.48 -39.15
C ILE A 290 5.44 -3.10 -39.22
N GLU A 291 5.10 -3.97 -38.27
CA GLU A 291 3.75 -4.57 -38.16
C GLU A 291 2.63 -3.54 -38.03
N ARG A 292 2.93 -2.37 -37.43
CA ARG A 292 2.00 -1.24 -37.28
C ARG A 292 2.14 -0.20 -38.40
N GLU A 293 2.87 -0.51 -39.47
CA GLU A 293 3.02 0.34 -40.66
C GLU A 293 3.63 1.72 -40.40
N TYR A 294 4.41 1.88 -39.32
CA TYR A 294 5.21 3.10 -39.09
C TYR A 294 6.55 3.06 -39.83
N LEU A 295 7.06 1.86 -40.09
CA LEU A 295 8.31 1.61 -40.81
C LEU A 295 8.12 0.53 -41.87
N ALA A 296 8.88 0.58 -42.95
CA ALA A 296 8.94 -0.47 -43.95
C ALA A 296 10.40 -0.81 -44.30
N ARG A 297 10.67 -2.08 -44.61
CA ARG A 297 11.96 -2.49 -45.19
C ARG A 297 11.98 -2.11 -46.66
N THR A 298 13.13 -1.68 -47.18
CA THR A 298 13.21 -1.42 -48.62
C THR A 298 13.21 -2.74 -49.41
N PRO A 299 12.70 -2.74 -50.66
CA PRO A 299 12.69 -3.93 -51.50
C PRO A 299 14.11 -4.46 -51.80
N GLU A 300 15.09 -3.56 -51.87
CA GLU A 300 16.45 -3.88 -52.30
C GLU A 300 17.32 -4.40 -51.15
N ASP A 301 17.11 -3.94 -49.92
CA ASP A 301 17.89 -4.35 -48.75
C ASP A 301 17.03 -4.38 -47.48
N ARG A 302 16.83 -5.58 -46.93
CA ARG A 302 16.09 -5.81 -45.68
C ARG A 302 16.74 -5.18 -44.45
N LYS A 303 18.02 -4.76 -44.54
CA LYS A 303 18.74 -4.03 -43.49
C LYS A 303 18.54 -2.52 -43.58
N VAL A 304 17.77 -2.02 -44.54
CA VAL A 304 17.44 -0.60 -44.67
C VAL A 304 15.96 -0.39 -44.41
N TYR A 305 15.66 0.58 -43.54
CA TYR A 305 14.30 0.94 -43.17
C TYR A 305 13.93 2.29 -43.77
N THR A 306 12.63 2.46 -44.04
CA THR A 306 12.00 3.70 -44.48
C THR A 306 10.84 4.05 -43.56
N TYR A 307 10.62 5.34 -43.33
CA TYR A 307 9.48 5.84 -42.56
C TYR A 307 8.27 6.01 -43.48
N VAL A 308 7.12 5.45 -43.09
CA VAL A 308 5.92 5.32 -43.94
C VAL A 308 4.67 6.03 -43.38
N ALA A 309 4.76 6.61 -42.19
CA ALA A 309 3.67 7.36 -41.55
C ALA A 309 3.82 8.89 -41.65
#